data_AF-A0A0W8CYL6-F1
#
_entry.id   AF-A0A0W8CYL6-F1
#
_cell.length_a   1.000
_cell.length_b   1.000
_cell.length_c   1.000
_cell.angle_alpha   90.00
_cell.angle_beta   90.00
_cell.angle_gamma   90.00
#
_symmetry.space_group_name_H-M   'P 1'
#
loop_
_entity.id
_entity.type
_entity.pdbx_description
1 polymer ?
#
loop_
_entity_poly.entity_id
_entity_poly.type
_entity_poly.pdbx_seq_one_letter_code
_entity_poly.pdbx_strand_id
1 'polypeptide(L)'
;MEEGHALWFSKLHELEENFFNFNVEGMKIKIHLKSIEDCGRCCLRAHYQCPMCYSDSARASKETRKTMSPELFEMLIHFKTNWENHVQVEKDQALLDRLDVDTLTRQAESSYDKLWFDQRMRNTDSEVFKNYRMNHGLARQLSATKDHENNLQSFVREL
;
A
#
# COMPACT_ATOMS: atom_id res chain seq x y z
N MET A 1 -32.45 7.44 -33.49
CA MET A 1 -31.03 7.03 -33.63
C MET A 1 -30.10 8.25 -33.70
N GLU A 2 -30.49 9.35 -34.37
CA GLU A 2 -29.64 10.56 -34.47
C GLU A 2 -29.33 11.26 -33.13
N GLU A 3 -30.28 11.31 -32.19
CA GLU A 3 -30.06 11.92 -30.87
C GLU A 3 -28.99 11.20 -30.03
N GLY A 4 -28.89 9.87 -30.15
CA GLY A 4 -27.87 9.08 -29.45
C GLY A 4 -26.46 9.33 -29.98
N HIS A 5 -26.33 9.60 -31.28
CA HIS A 5 -25.04 9.92 -31.91
C HIS A 5 -24.57 11.31 -31.51
N ALA A 6 -25.46 12.30 -31.51
CA ALA A 6 -25.12 13.67 -31.09
C ALA A 6 -24.66 13.73 -29.62
N LEU A 7 -25.34 13.00 -28.73
CA LEU A 7 -24.95 12.92 -27.32
C LEU A 7 -23.57 12.25 -27.13
N TRP A 8 -23.30 11.19 -27.90
CA TRP A 8 -22.01 10.50 -27.88
C TRP A 8 -20.86 11.39 -28.34
N PHE A 9 -21.04 12.12 -29.44
CA PHE A 9 -20.04 13.08 -29.95
C PHE A 9 -19.75 14.21 -28.96
N SER A 10 -20.79 14.75 -28.31
CA SER A 10 -20.62 15.79 -27.29
C SER A 10 -19.75 15.29 -26.12
N LYS A 11 -20.04 14.08 -25.62
CA LYS A 11 -19.26 13.46 -24.54
C LYS A 11 -17.82 13.16 -24.95
N LEU A 12 -17.61 12.74 -26.20
CA LEU A 12 -16.27 12.52 -26.73
C LEU A 12 -15.45 13.81 -26.73
N HIS A 13 -16.03 14.92 -27.18
CA HIS A 13 -15.37 16.23 -27.16
C HIS A 13 -15.06 16.72 -25.74
N GLU A 14 -15.98 16.53 -24.80
CA GLU A 14 -15.72 16.86 -23.39
C GLU A 14 -14.52 16.07 -22.84
N LEU A 15 -14.44 14.78 -23.14
CA LEU A 15 -13.31 13.94 -22.74
C LEU A 15 -12.00 14.38 -23.41
N GLU A 16 -12.05 14.76 -24.68
CA GLU A 16 -10.91 15.28 -25.43
C GLU A 16 -10.41 16.61 -24.83
N GLU A 17 -11.30 17.56 -24.56
CA GLU A 17 -10.97 18.81 -23.91
C GLU A 17 -10.36 18.58 -22.54
N ASN A 18 -10.96 17.70 -21.73
CA ASN A 18 -10.46 17.36 -20.41
C ASN A 18 -9.06 16.72 -20.48
N PHE A 19 -8.85 15.81 -21.43
CA PHE A 19 -7.54 15.21 -21.65
C PHE A 19 -6.49 16.28 -21.97
N PHE A 20 -6.77 17.18 -22.91
CA PHE A 20 -5.78 18.17 -23.28
C PHE A 20 -5.58 19.31 -22.26
N ASN A 21 -6.57 19.60 -21.42
CA ASN A 21 -6.50 20.69 -20.43
C ASN A 21 -5.97 20.24 -19.07
N PHE A 22 -6.29 19.02 -18.64
CA PHE A 22 -6.03 18.56 -17.27
C PHE A 22 -5.11 17.33 -17.20
N ASN A 23 -4.78 16.69 -18.33
CA ASN A 23 -3.80 15.61 -18.36
C ASN A 23 -2.44 16.12 -18.84
N VAL A 24 -1.39 15.74 -18.11
CA VAL A 24 0.02 16.03 -18.42
C VAL A 24 0.38 15.63 -19.87
N GLU A 25 -0.01 14.44 -20.31
CA GLU A 25 0.29 13.94 -21.66
C GLU A 25 -0.45 14.75 -22.74
N GLY A 26 -1.71 15.13 -22.46
CA GLY A 26 -2.46 16.04 -23.32
C GLY A 26 -1.77 17.40 -23.45
N MET A 27 -1.29 17.97 -22.35
CA MET A 27 -0.55 19.23 -22.38
C MET A 27 0.76 19.15 -23.18
N LYS A 28 1.49 18.04 -23.08
CA LYS A 28 2.70 17.81 -23.90
C LYS A 28 2.39 17.82 -25.39
N ILE A 29 1.29 17.20 -25.80
CA ILE A 29 0.84 17.18 -27.20
C ILE A 29 0.44 18.59 -27.63
N LYS A 30 -0.31 19.33 -26.81
CA LYS A 30 -0.67 20.73 -27.09
C LYS A 30 0.55 21.63 -27.28
N ILE A 31 1.53 21.55 -26.38
CA ILE A 31 2.79 22.29 -26.51
C ILE A 31 3.51 21.91 -27.80
N HIS A 32 3.54 20.62 -28.16
CA HIS A 32 4.16 20.16 -29.41
C HIS A 32 3.47 20.79 -30.62
N LEU A 33 2.15 20.63 -30.74
CA LEU A 33 1.37 21.16 -31.87
C LEU A 33 1.56 22.67 -32.00
N LYS A 34 1.45 23.41 -30.90
CA LYS A 34 1.65 24.87 -30.91
C LYS A 34 3.07 25.27 -31.29
N SER A 35 4.08 24.54 -30.82
CA SER A 35 5.47 24.77 -31.22
C SER A 35 5.68 24.61 -32.72
N ILE A 36 4.97 23.66 -33.36
CA ILE A 36 5.03 23.46 -34.81
C ILE A 36 4.24 24.53 -35.57
N GLU A 37 3.07 24.93 -35.05
CA GLU A 37 2.26 26.02 -35.58
C GLU A 37 3.06 27.34 -35.63
N ASP A 38 3.81 27.63 -34.57
CA ASP A 38 4.73 28.77 -34.49
C ASP A 38 5.99 28.60 -35.37
N CYS A 39 5.99 27.66 -36.32
CA CYS A 39 7.11 27.29 -37.22
C CYS A 39 8.40 26.92 -36.47
N GLY A 40 8.29 26.45 -35.22
CA GLY A 40 9.38 26.10 -34.33
C GLY A 40 9.72 24.61 -34.29
N ARG A 41 10.79 24.28 -33.54
CA ARG A 41 11.00 22.92 -33.01
C ARG A 41 10.15 22.78 -31.74
N CYS A 42 9.87 21.55 -31.33
CA CYS A 42 9.16 21.31 -30.07
C CYS A 42 9.90 21.97 -28.90
N CYS A 43 9.19 22.81 -28.14
CA CYS A 43 9.74 23.53 -27.00
C CYS A 43 9.67 22.73 -25.68
N LEU A 44 9.04 21.54 -25.69
CA LEU A 44 9.03 20.66 -24.53
C LEU A 44 10.46 20.20 -24.22
N ARG A 45 10.88 20.37 -22.96
CA ARG A 45 12.24 20.04 -22.54
C ARG A 45 12.48 18.53 -22.60
N ALA A 46 13.72 18.14 -22.91
CA ALA A 46 14.12 16.75 -23.11
C ALA A 46 13.78 15.82 -21.91
N HIS A 47 13.80 16.33 -20.68
CA HIS A 47 13.48 15.54 -19.50
C HIS A 47 11.98 15.21 -19.34
N TYR A 48 11.09 15.86 -20.11
CA TYR A 48 9.65 15.63 -20.06
C TYR A 48 9.12 14.71 -21.17
N GLN A 49 9.99 14.15 -22.03
CA GLN A 49 9.66 13.26 -23.16
C GLN A 49 8.35 13.59 -23.91
N CYS A 50 8.47 14.24 -25.07
CA CYS A 50 7.31 14.52 -25.90
C CYS A 50 6.84 13.25 -26.63
N PRO A 51 5.56 12.84 -26.50
CA PRO A 51 5.05 11.63 -27.17
C PRO A 51 5.03 11.75 -28.70
N MET A 52 5.08 12.98 -29.22
CA MET A 52 5.04 13.28 -30.65
C MET A 52 6.43 13.53 -31.26
N CYS A 53 7.49 13.58 -30.44
CA CYS A 53 8.86 13.70 -30.96
C CYS A 53 9.51 12.31 -31.00
N TYR A 54 9.97 11.89 -32.17
CA TYR A 54 10.87 10.74 -32.27
C TYR A 54 12.17 11.04 -31.51
N SER A 55 12.75 10.02 -30.86
CA SER A 55 13.92 10.14 -29.98
C SER A 55 15.18 10.62 -30.70
N ASP A 56 15.26 10.41 -32.02
CA ASP A 56 16.31 10.83 -32.94
C ASP A 56 15.96 12.12 -33.72
N SER A 57 14.76 12.68 -33.51
CA SER A 57 14.29 13.83 -34.27
C SER A 57 15.07 15.09 -33.92
N ALA A 58 15.48 15.85 -34.93
CA ALA A 58 15.99 17.22 -34.76
C ALA A 58 14.97 18.15 -34.07
N ARG A 59 13.69 17.73 -33.94
CA ARG A 59 12.63 18.43 -33.20
C ARG A 59 12.60 18.09 -31.71
N ALA A 60 13.26 17.03 -31.25
CA ALA A 60 13.46 16.73 -29.83
C ALA A 60 14.55 17.66 -29.27
N SER A 61 14.17 18.89 -28.93
CA SER A 61 15.14 19.89 -28.52
C SER A 61 15.68 19.64 -27.11
N LYS A 62 17.01 19.69 -26.96
CA LYS A 62 17.66 19.74 -25.63
C LYS A 62 17.46 21.09 -24.93
N GLU A 63 17.22 22.15 -25.71
CA GLU A 63 17.12 23.54 -25.22
C GLU A 63 15.79 24.17 -25.62
N THR A 64 15.18 24.95 -24.74
CA THR A 64 13.98 25.73 -25.07
C THR A 64 14.39 26.92 -25.96
N ARG A 65 13.70 27.13 -27.10
CA ARG A 65 14.01 28.25 -28.01
C ARG A 65 13.72 29.61 -27.35
N LYS A 66 14.54 30.61 -27.70
CA LYS A 66 14.46 31.98 -27.15
C LYS A 66 13.29 32.81 -27.70
N THR A 67 12.80 32.51 -28.89
CA THR A 67 11.63 33.15 -29.50
C THR A 67 10.46 32.19 -29.43
N MET A 68 9.50 32.49 -28.56
CA MET A 68 8.24 31.76 -28.43
C MET A 68 7.08 32.76 -28.38
N SER A 69 5.92 32.36 -28.89
CA SER A 69 4.71 33.16 -28.72
C SER A 69 4.36 33.29 -27.23
N PRO A 70 3.70 34.39 -26.81
CA PRO A 70 3.20 34.52 -25.44
C PRO A 70 2.30 33.35 -25.04
N GLU A 71 1.48 32.86 -25.97
CA GLU A 71 0.61 31.70 -25.76
C GLU A 71 1.41 30.44 -25.42
N LEU A 72 2.45 30.13 -26.19
CA LEU A 72 3.30 28.97 -25.93
C LEU A 72 4.05 29.09 -24.60
N PHE A 73 4.41 30.31 -24.19
CA PHE A 73 5.04 30.56 -22.89
C PHE A 73 4.09 30.27 -21.73
N GLU A 74 2.85 30.75 -21.80
CA GLU A 74 1.82 30.48 -20.78
C GLU A 74 1.50 28.98 -20.69
N MET A 75 1.41 28.29 -21.83
CA MET A 75 1.22 26.83 -21.86
C MET A 75 2.35 26.08 -21.16
N LEU A 76 3.60 26.53 -21.32
CA LEU A 76 4.77 25.94 -20.65
C LEU A 76 4.76 26.19 -19.13
N ILE A 77 4.33 27.36 -18.68
CA ILE A 77 4.16 27.66 -17.24
C ILE A 77 3.08 26.75 -16.66
N HIS A 78 1.92 26.71 -17.30
CA HIS A 78 0.80 25.90 -16.85
C HIS A 78 1.17 24.40 -16.79
N PHE A 79 1.87 23.91 -17.81
CA PHE A 79 2.39 22.54 -17.83
C PHE A 79 3.32 22.25 -16.65
N LYS A 80 4.24 23.16 -16.34
CA LYS A 80 5.19 22.97 -15.25
C LYS A 80 4.47 22.85 -13.90
N THR A 81 3.51 23.72 -13.63
CA THR A 81 2.71 23.70 -12.39
C THR A 81 1.92 22.39 -12.27
N ASN A 82 1.25 21.97 -13.35
CA ASN A 82 0.47 20.72 -13.34
C ASN A 82 1.36 19.48 -13.20
N TRP A 83 2.55 19.49 -13.81
CA TRP A 83 3.53 18.42 -13.65
C TRP A 83 4.00 18.29 -12.19
N GLU A 84 4.32 19.40 -11.53
CA GLU A 84 4.73 19.40 -10.13
C GLU A 84 3.64 18.81 -9.21
N ASN A 85 2.38 19.17 -9.45
CA ASN A 85 1.24 18.59 -8.75
C ASN A 85 1.10 17.09 -9.02
N HIS A 86 1.22 16.66 -10.29
CA HIS A 86 1.16 15.24 -10.66
C HIS A 86 2.22 14.40 -9.95
N VAL A 87 3.47 14.86 -9.96
CA VAL A 87 4.58 14.18 -9.26
C VAL A 87 4.33 14.11 -7.75
N GLN A 88 3.73 15.14 -7.16
CA GLN A 88 3.39 15.11 -5.73
C GLN A 88 2.32 14.07 -5.44
N VAL A 89 1.25 14.00 -6.25
CA VAL A 89 0.19 13.00 -6.11
C VAL A 89 0.75 11.57 -6.25
N GLU A 90 1.63 11.32 -7.20
CA GLU A 90 2.28 10.01 -7.35
C GLU A 90 3.14 9.64 -6.15
N LYS A 91 3.90 10.61 -5.59
CA LYS A 91 4.68 10.39 -4.37
C LYS A 91 3.81 10.09 -3.17
N ASP A 92 2.70 10.82 -3.02
CA ASP A 92 1.75 10.63 -1.92
C ASP A 92 1.08 9.26 -2.04
N GLN A 93 0.68 8.85 -3.24
CA GLN A 93 0.13 7.52 -3.48
C GLN A 93 1.15 6.41 -3.17
N ALA A 94 2.40 6.55 -3.63
CA ALA A 94 3.45 5.59 -3.32
C ALA A 94 3.76 5.51 -1.82
N LEU A 95 3.59 6.61 -1.07
CA LEU A 95 3.71 6.61 0.38
C LEU A 95 2.54 5.86 1.04
N LEU A 96 1.31 6.10 0.59
CA LEU A 96 0.12 5.40 1.07
C LEU A 96 0.23 3.88 0.84
N ASP A 97 0.68 3.46 -0.33
CA ASP A 97 0.86 2.04 -0.67
C ASP A 97 1.89 1.37 0.27
N ARG A 98 2.96 2.08 0.65
CA ARG A 98 3.94 1.58 1.63
C ARG A 98 3.36 1.45 3.03
N LEU A 99 2.58 2.44 3.47
CA LEU A 99 1.94 2.41 4.77
C LEU A 99 0.91 1.26 4.89
N ASP A 100 0.22 0.94 3.80
CA ASP A 100 -0.72 -0.19 3.76
C ASP A 100 0.01 -1.54 3.91
N VAL A 101 1.14 -1.72 3.21
CA VAL A 101 2.00 -2.91 3.35
C VAL A 101 2.54 -3.06 4.78
N ASP A 102 3.03 -1.97 5.39
CA ASP A 102 3.50 -1.98 6.79
C ASP A 102 2.37 -2.34 7.78
N THR A 103 1.15 -1.90 7.50
CA THR A 103 -0.03 -2.18 8.33
C THR A 103 -0.40 -3.66 8.25
N LEU A 104 -0.46 -4.23 7.05
CA LEU A 104 -0.73 -5.66 6.85
C LEU A 104 0.36 -6.54 7.50
N THR A 105 1.62 -6.13 7.40
CA THR A 105 2.75 -6.83 8.02
C THR A 105 2.64 -6.84 9.55
N ARG A 106 2.36 -5.70 10.17
CA ARG A 106 2.15 -5.60 11.62
C ARG A 106 0.95 -6.39 12.12
N GLN A 107 -0.15 -6.41 11.37
CA GLN A 107 -1.31 -7.22 11.72
C GLN A 107 -0.99 -8.73 11.70
N ALA A 108 -0.21 -9.18 10.72
CA ALA A 108 0.26 -10.56 10.64
C ALA A 108 1.17 -10.95 11.83
N GLU A 109 2.12 -10.08 12.20
CA GLU A 109 3.01 -10.28 13.36
C GLU A 109 2.21 -10.37 14.67
N SER A 110 1.25 -9.47 14.89
CA SER A 110 0.40 -9.50 16.10
C SER A 110 -0.45 -10.77 16.23
N SER A 111 -0.86 -11.34 15.09
CA SER A 111 -1.64 -12.58 15.06
C SER A 111 -0.78 -13.80 15.42
N TYR A 112 0.49 -13.81 15.01
CA TYR A 112 1.45 -14.85 15.37
C TYR A 112 1.72 -14.86 16.88
N ASP A 113 1.97 -13.68 17.46
CA ASP A 113 2.20 -13.55 18.91
C ASP A 113 1.01 -14.04 19.73
N LYS A 114 -0.22 -13.67 19.32
CA LYS A 114 -1.44 -14.13 19.99
C LYS A 114 -1.57 -15.66 19.98
N LEU A 115 -1.33 -16.31 18.85
CA LEU A 115 -1.38 -17.77 18.73
C LEU A 115 -0.32 -18.44 19.61
N TRP A 116 0.89 -17.87 19.67
CA TRP A 116 1.96 -18.37 20.53
C TRP A 116 1.60 -18.25 22.01
N PHE A 117 1.06 -17.10 22.44
CA PHE A 117 0.58 -16.90 23.81
C PHE A 117 -0.54 -17.88 24.17
N ASP A 118 -1.54 -18.06 23.30
CA ASP A 118 -2.66 -18.98 23.52
C ASP A 118 -2.19 -20.45 23.64
N GLN A 119 -1.17 -20.85 22.88
CA GLN A 119 -0.59 -22.19 22.99
C GLN A 119 0.19 -22.35 24.30
N ARG A 120 0.95 -21.33 24.72
CA ARG A 120 1.73 -21.36 25.95
C ARG A 120 0.83 -21.42 27.20
N MET A 121 -0.29 -20.72 27.19
CA MET A 121 -1.32 -20.82 28.24
C MET A 121 -1.88 -22.24 28.32
N ARG A 122 -2.28 -22.83 27.19
CA ARG A 122 -2.80 -24.22 27.16
C ARG A 122 -1.79 -25.26 27.66
N ASN A 123 -0.51 -25.11 27.31
CA ASN A 123 0.54 -25.99 27.82
C ASN A 123 0.67 -25.87 29.34
N THR A 124 0.61 -24.63 29.87
CA THR A 124 0.69 -24.36 31.31
C THR A 124 -0.50 -24.99 32.04
N ASP A 125 -1.73 -24.80 31.54
CA ASP A 125 -2.94 -25.40 32.12
C ASP A 125 -2.85 -26.94 32.15
N SER A 126 -2.31 -27.55 31.10
CA SER A 126 -2.11 -29.01 31.05
C SER A 126 -1.14 -29.49 32.12
N GLU A 127 -0.02 -28.81 32.31
CA GLU A 127 0.96 -29.15 33.35
C GLU A 127 0.40 -28.95 34.77
N VAL A 128 -0.35 -27.87 35.00
CA VAL A 128 -1.05 -27.62 36.26
C VAL A 128 -2.04 -28.75 36.55
N PHE A 129 -2.81 -29.20 35.55
CA PHE A 129 -3.76 -30.28 35.70
C PHE A 129 -3.08 -31.63 36.01
N LYS A 130 -1.95 -31.94 35.36
CA LYS A 130 -1.14 -33.12 35.68
C LYS A 130 -0.65 -33.08 37.13
N ASN A 131 -0.11 -31.95 37.57
CA ASN A 131 0.34 -31.75 38.95
C ASN A 131 -0.80 -31.93 39.95
N TYR A 132 -1.98 -31.36 39.66
CA TYR A 132 -3.17 -31.56 40.48
C TYR A 132 -3.52 -33.05 40.63
N ARG A 133 -3.54 -33.81 39.52
CA ARG A 133 -3.86 -35.24 39.53
C ARG A 133 -2.83 -36.05 40.33
N MET A 134 -1.54 -35.76 40.17
CA MET A 134 -0.47 -36.41 40.91
C MET A 134 -0.60 -36.13 42.42
N ASN A 135 -0.79 -34.87 42.80
CA ASN A 135 -0.97 -34.48 44.21
C ASN A 135 -2.18 -35.15 44.84
N HIS A 136 -3.30 -35.22 44.13
CA HIS A 136 -4.49 -35.93 44.60
C HIS A 136 -4.21 -37.44 44.78
N GLY A 137 -3.44 -38.06 43.89
CA GLY A 137 -3.03 -39.46 44.01
C GLY A 137 -2.17 -39.71 45.25
N LEU A 138 -1.15 -38.87 45.45
CA LEU A 138 -0.26 -38.92 46.61
C LEU A 138 -1.03 -38.73 47.92
N ALA A 139 -1.96 -37.78 47.98
CA ALA A 139 -2.80 -37.54 49.16
C ALA A 139 -3.61 -38.79 49.56
N ARG A 140 -4.18 -39.50 48.58
CA ARG A 140 -4.90 -40.77 48.83
C ARG A 140 -3.97 -41.86 49.36
N GLN A 141 -2.80 -42.03 48.75
CA GLN A 141 -1.81 -43.01 49.19
C GLN A 141 -1.32 -42.73 50.61
N LEU A 142 -1.08 -41.45 50.94
CA LEU A 142 -0.67 -41.02 52.26
C LEU A 142 -1.73 -41.34 53.31
N SER A 143 -3.01 -41.09 53.01
CA SER A 143 -4.12 -41.45 53.89
C SER A 143 -4.18 -42.95 54.15
N ALA A 144 -4.11 -43.77 53.09
CA ALA A 144 -4.14 -45.22 53.21
C ALA A 144 -2.96 -45.78 54.04
N THR A 145 -1.78 -45.18 53.87
CA THR A 145 -0.58 -45.56 54.65
C THR A 145 -0.76 -45.20 56.12
N LYS A 146 -1.29 -44.01 56.41
CA LYS A 146 -1.59 -43.57 57.78
C LYS A 146 -2.62 -44.48 58.46
N ASP A 147 -3.67 -44.88 57.73
CA ASP A 147 -4.68 -45.81 58.24
C ASP A 147 -4.07 -47.19 58.55
N HIS A 148 -3.19 -47.68 57.67
CA HIS A 148 -2.46 -48.94 57.90
C HIS A 148 -1.54 -48.86 59.12
N GLU A 149 -0.79 -47.76 59.27
CA GLU A 149 0.08 -47.54 60.42
C GLU A 149 -0.71 -47.47 61.73
N ASN A 150 -1.84 -46.75 61.75
CA ASN A 150 -2.73 -46.70 62.92
C ASN A 150 -3.23 -48.10 63.32
N ASN A 151 -3.63 -48.92 62.33
CA ASN A 151 -4.07 -50.30 62.59
C ASN A 151 -2.96 -51.17 63.18
N LEU A 152 -1.73 -51.06 62.64
CA LEU A 152 -0.57 -51.76 63.18
C LEU A 152 -0.25 -51.30 64.62
N GLN A 153 -0.29 -50.00 64.88
CA GLN A 153 -0.07 -49.46 66.23
C GLN A 153 -1.14 -49.93 67.22
N SER A 154 -2.41 -50.04 66.80
CA SER A 154 -3.47 -50.61 67.64
C SER A 154 -3.19 -52.08 67.97
N PHE A 155 -2.84 -52.87 66.96
CA PHE A 155 -2.52 -54.29 67.14
C PHE A 155 -1.34 -54.51 68.10
N VAL A 156 -0.28 -53.71 67.99
CA VAL A 156 0.88 -53.79 68.89
C VAL A 156 0.53 -53.39 70.34
N ARG A 157 -0.44 -52.49 70.54
CA ARG A 157 -0.91 -52.11 71.90
C ARG A 157 -1.79 -53.17 72.56
N GLU A 158 -2.37 -54.07 71.79
CA GLU A 158 -3.25 -55.15 72.26
C GLU A 158 -2.50 -56.45 72.59
N LEU A 159 -1.19 -56.53 72.28
CA LEU A 159 -0.26 -57.60 72.66
C LEU A 159 0.43 -57.30 73.99
#